data_AF-A0A2P8GSQ3-F1
#
_entry.id   AF-A0A2P8GSQ3-F1
#
_cell.length_a   1.000
_cell.length_b   1.000
_cell.length_c   1.000
_cell.angle_alpha   90.00
_cell.angle_beta   90.00
_cell.angle_gamma   90.00
#
_symmetry.space_group_name_H-M   'P 1'
#
loop_
_entity.id
_entity.type
_entity.pdbx_description
1 polymer ?
#
loop_
_entity_poly.entity_id
_entity_poly.type
_entity_poly.pdbx_seq_one_letter_code
_entity_poly.pdbx_strand_id
1 'polypeptide(L)'
;MDAATLLADSLRGRWPIQNDEDAWRALSALMFQLDTLEVDTAENRAWEATMRVLVARGLSHEEHTAARMASLEERLQARKLAQSRLRYRYGFKEGLAKLVRRDLRAFVRQHRDELAAWHRYSQRMAKFSERIGRREPRSVLQIDELDEPTRNAIWNVTLRIRDHFEEAAYSGLRQQGRSIAAGMWSQHFELPLDEMGSNQTMWRRVRETILKGDSLDVLDAVDGLITRLVKVEANIVDDAVGTYNSEFEHYLVGYRFVDRELVPVTDETEVTAIEEAVGTDLPGVRLHLQRALSLLADRGNPQYAKVVHESVNAVEAAVREMTGKNVLSEGLKELERQGYNVHGALRGGWDKLYGYTSNAAGIRHAIVRDEEVDEALASYFLVTSSAFVNFLAKVKAAT
;
A
#
# COMPACT_ATOMS: atom_id res chain seq x y z
N MET A 1 0.51 19.42 30.68
CA MET A 1 0.04 20.65 30.00
C MET A 1 -1.46 20.50 29.81
N ASP A 2 -2.29 21.52 30.08
CA ASP A 2 -3.74 21.40 29.86
C ASP A 2 -4.08 21.34 28.36
N ALA A 3 -5.12 20.56 27.99
CA ALA A 3 -5.54 20.34 26.61
C ALA A 3 -5.92 21.63 25.87
N ALA A 4 -6.47 22.63 26.56
CA ALA A 4 -6.77 23.94 25.96
C ALA A 4 -5.50 24.73 25.63
N THR A 5 -4.49 24.63 26.48
CA THR A 5 -3.16 25.22 26.23
C THR A 5 -2.47 24.54 25.05
N LEU A 6 -2.51 23.20 24.96
CA LEU A 6 -1.97 22.43 23.83
C LEU A 6 -2.64 22.81 22.50
N LEU A 7 -3.97 22.93 22.48
CA LEU A 7 -4.70 23.35 21.28
C LEU A 7 -4.31 24.77 20.85
N ALA A 8 -4.22 25.71 21.79
CA ALA A 8 -3.87 27.10 21.51
C ALA A 8 -2.44 27.24 20.96
N ASP A 9 -1.52 26.36 21.37
CA ASP A 9 -0.17 26.29 20.85
C ASP A 9 -0.11 25.61 19.48
N SER A 10 -0.83 24.50 19.25
CA SER A 10 -0.93 23.84 17.94
C SER A 10 -1.49 24.76 16.86
N LEU A 11 -2.50 25.59 17.19
CA LEU A 11 -3.06 26.58 16.27
C LEU A 11 -2.07 27.70 15.89
N ARG A 12 -0.99 27.86 16.66
CA ARG A 12 0.12 28.80 16.39
C ARG A 12 1.33 28.09 15.77
N GLY A 13 1.18 26.84 15.33
CA GLY A 13 2.23 26.02 14.74
C GLY A 13 3.21 25.40 15.75
N ARG A 14 2.94 25.50 17.05
CA ARG A 14 3.75 24.87 18.11
C ARG A 14 3.15 23.51 18.47
N TRP A 15 3.73 22.46 17.90
CA TRP A 15 3.28 21.08 18.12
C TRP A 15 3.98 20.43 19.31
N PRO A 16 3.35 19.43 19.96
CA PRO A 16 4.04 18.57 20.91
C PRO A 16 5.27 17.92 20.26
N ILE A 17 6.31 17.70 21.07
CA ILE A 17 7.50 16.98 20.62
C ILE A 17 7.09 15.55 20.24
N GLN A 18 7.70 14.98 19.19
CA GLN A 18 7.29 13.71 18.57
C GLN A 18 7.11 12.55 19.57
N ASN A 19 7.92 12.51 20.64
CA ASN A 19 7.91 11.43 21.63
C ASN A 19 7.08 11.73 22.89
N ASP A 20 6.38 12.88 22.95
CA ASP A 20 5.50 13.22 24.07
C ASP A 20 4.12 12.57 23.88
N GLU A 21 4.06 11.27 24.16
CA GLU A 21 2.84 10.46 23.95
C GLU A 21 1.63 10.99 24.72
N ASP A 22 1.84 11.56 25.91
CA ASP A 22 0.75 12.07 26.74
C ASP A 22 0.16 13.36 26.17
N ALA A 23 0.99 14.25 25.62
CA ALA A 23 0.52 15.43 24.90
C ALA A 23 -0.24 15.07 23.61
N TRP A 24 0.26 14.09 22.84
CA TRP A 24 -0.42 13.60 21.63
C TRP A 24 -1.74 12.88 21.95
N ARG A 25 -1.80 12.09 23.02
CA ARG A 25 -3.05 11.48 23.50
C ARG A 25 -4.06 12.54 23.94
N ALA A 26 -3.63 13.56 24.67
CA ALA A 26 -4.49 14.65 25.11
C ALA A 26 -5.08 15.42 23.91
N LEU A 27 -4.26 15.70 22.89
CA LEU A 27 -4.71 16.36 21.66
C LEU A 27 -5.67 15.48 20.85
N SER A 28 -5.37 14.19 20.71
CA SER A 28 -6.26 13.22 20.04
C SER A 28 -7.63 13.10 20.72
N ALA A 29 -7.64 13.05 22.07
CA ALA A 29 -8.88 13.03 22.83
C ALA A 29 -9.71 14.30 22.66
N LEU A 30 -9.07 15.47 22.62
CA LEU A 30 -9.74 16.74 22.36
C LEU A 30 -10.32 16.81 20.94
N MET A 31 -9.55 16.37 19.93
CA MET A 31 -10.01 16.33 18.54
C MET A 31 -11.18 15.36 18.36
N PHE A 32 -11.15 14.19 19.00
CA PHE A 32 -12.27 13.26 19.01
C PHE A 32 -13.54 13.89 19.59
N GLN A 33 -13.43 14.64 20.70
CA GLN A 33 -14.57 15.34 21.30
C GLN A 33 -15.16 16.40 20.37
N LEU A 34 -14.31 17.19 19.69
CA LEU A 34 -14.74 18.21 18.74
C LEU A 34 -15.41 17.61 17.51
N ASP A 35 -14.82 16.59 16.89
CA ASP A 35 -15.41 15.88 15.75
C ASP A 35 -16.74 15.19 16.14
N THR A 36 -16.83 14.62 17.34
CA THR A 36 -18.08 14.04 17.87
C THR A 36 -19.17 15.11 17.98
N LEU A 37 -18.84 16.31 18.45
CA LEU A 37 -19.78 17.43 18.56
C LEU A 37 -20.23 17.94 17.19
N GLU A 38 -19.32 18.01 16.22
CA GLU A 38 -19.64 18.42 14.86
C GLU A 38 -20.59 17.43 14.18
N VAL A 39 -20.32 16.12 14.31
CA VAL A 39 -21.19 15.06 13.81
C VAL A 39 -22.58 15.13 14.43
N ASP A 40 -22.68 15.27 15.76
CA ASP A 40 -23.98 15.36 16.44
C ASP A 40 -24.72 16.66 16.04
N THR A 41 -24.01 17.76 15.77
CA THR A 41 -24.61 19.02 15.29
C THR A 41 -25.17 18.87 13.87
N ALA A 42 -24.39 18.29 12.95
CA ALA A 42 -24.81 18.06 11.57
C ALA A 42 -26.00 17.11 11.49
N GLU A 43 -25.98 16.04 12.30
CA GLU A 43 -27.08 15.09 12.43
C GLU A 43 -28.36 15.78 12.93
N ASN A 44 -28.28 16.58 13.99
CA ASN A 44 -29.42 17.32 14.51
C ASN A 44 -30.03 18.27 13.47
N ARG A 45 -29.21 18.96 12.67
CA ARG A 45 -29.69 19.83 11.58
C ARG A 45 -30.38 19.02 10.48
N ALA A 46 -29.84 17.87 10.11
CA ALA A 46 -30.45 16.99 9.13
C ALA A 46 -31.82 16.47 9.63
N TRP A 47 -31.90 16.06 10.90
CA TRP A 47 -33.16 15.65 11.50
C TRP A 47 -34.21 16.77 11.50
N GLU A 48 -33.81 17.99 11.84
CA GLU A 48 -34.70 19.14 11.77
C GLU A 48 -35.26 19.34 10.35
N ALA A 49 -34.41 19.24 9.33
CA ALA A 49 -34.83 19.33 7.93
C ALA A 49 -35.81 18.20 7.55
N THR A 50 -35.53 16.96 7.95
CA THR A 50 -36.43 15.81 7.73
C THR A 50 -37.79 16.04 8.40
N MET A 51 -37.83 16.55 9.63
CA MET A 51 -39.09 16.86 10.32
C MET A 51 -39.87 17.96 9.62
N ARG A 52 -39.21 19.02 9.14
CA ARG A 52 -39.87 20.08 8.35
C ARG A 52 -40.52 19.49 7.10
N VAL A 53 -39.85 18.58 6.39
CA VAL A 53 -40.39 17.90 5.21
C VAL A 53 -41.58 17.02 5.59
N LEU A 54 -41.48 16.19 6.63
CA LEU A 54 -42.58 15.30 7.04
C LEU A 54 -43.83 16.09 7.47
N VAL A 55 -43.66 17.17 8.21
CA VAL A 55 -44.75 18.05 8.63
C VAL A 55 -45.42 18.71 7.42
N ALA A 56 -44.64 19.17 6.44
CA ALA A 56 -45.16 19.81 5.24
C ALA A 56 -46.00 18.87 4.34
N ARG A 57 -45.89 17.54 4.51
CA ARG A 57 -46.65 16.56 3.70
C ARG A 57 -48.13 16.43 4.10
N GLY A 58 -48.56 16.99 5.23
CA GLY A 58 -49.97 16.97 5.64
C GLY A 58 -50.55 15.56 5.83
N LEU A 59 -49.71 14.60 6.22
CA LEU A 59 -50.09 13.19 6.39
C LEU A 59 -51.08 13.00 7.55
N SER A 60 -51.86 11.92 7.51
CA SER A 60 -52.66 11.51 8.67
C SER A 60 -51.77 11.18 9.88
N HIS A 61 -52.33 11.17 11.09
CA HIS A 61 -51.57 10.90 12.31
C HIS A 61 -50.82 9.56 12.26
N GLU A 62 -51.46 8.52 11.74
CA GLU A 62 -50.89 7.17 11.64
C GLU A 62 -49.75 7.12 10.62
N GLU A 63 -49.95 7.70 9.43
CA GLU A 63 -48.93 7.77 8.38
C GLU A 63 -47.73 8.65 8.78
N HIS A 64 -47.98 9.79 9.43
CA HIS A 64 -46.94 10.66 9.96
C HIS A 64 -46.12 9.94 11.02
N THR A 65 -46.78 9.20 11.92
CA THR A 65 -46.11 8.42 12.96
C THR A 65 -45.24 7.33 12.36
N ALA A 66 -45.76 6.57 11.38
CA ALA A 66 -44.99 5.54 10.67
C ALA A 66 -43.77 6.13 9.94
N ALA A 67 -43.95 7.22 9.19
CA ALA A 67 -42.86 7.88 8.46
C ALA A 67 -41.81 8.46 9.40
N ARG A 68 -42.22 9.10 10.50
CA ARG A 68 -41.31 9.62 11.52
C ARG A 68 -40.51 8.50 12.18
N MET A 69 -41.13 7.36 12.48
CA MET A 69 -40.45 6.21 13.08
C MET A 69 -39.41 5.62 12.12
N ALA A 70 -39.72 5.50 10.83
CA ALA A 70 -38.75 5.06 9.83
C ALA A 70 -37.55 6.03 9.72
N SER A 71 -37.78 7.33 9.65
CA SER A 71 -36.71 8.33 9.63
C SER A 71 -35.89 8.35 10.92
N LEU A 72 -36.52 8.10 12.07
CA LEU A 72 -35.81 8.00 13.36
C LEU A 72 -34.90 6.78 13.40
N GLU A 73 -35.32 5.65 12.82
CA GLU A 73 -34.49 4.46 12.73
C GLU A 73 -33.25 4.71 11.86
N GLU A 74 -33.44 5.32 10.68
CA GLU A 74 -32.34 5.71 9.79
C GLU A 74 -31.37 6.68 10.47
N ARG A 75 -31.90 7.68 11.18
CA ARG A 75 -31.13 8.61 12.02
C ARG A 75 -30.24 7.89 13.02
N LEU A 76 -30.80 6.95 13.78
CA LEU A 76 -30.06 6.21 14.81
C LEU A 76 -28.98 5.31 14.20
N GLN A 77 -29.23 4.72 13.03
CA GLN A 77 -28.24 3.92 12.31
C GLN A 77 -27.07 4.79 11.80
N ALA A 78 -27.36 5.92 11.16
CA ALA A 78 -26.36 6.85 10.66
C ALA A 78 -25.47 7.39 11.80
N ARG A 79 -26.08 7.80 12.92
CA ARG A 79 -25.35 8.28 14.11
C ARG A 79 -24.42 7.22 14.68
N LYS A 80 -24.88 5.96 14.82
CA LYS A 80 -24.05 4.84 15.30
C LYS A 80 -22.83 4.61 14.39
N LEU A 81 -23.02 4.70 13.07
CA LEU A 81 -21.94 4.52 12.11
C LEU A 81 -20.91 5.66 12.18
N ALA A 82 -21.37 6.91 12.23
CA ALA A 82 -20.50 8.07 12.33
C ALA A 82 -19.67 8.05 13.63
N GLN A 83 -20.29 7.78 14.78
CA GLN A 83 -19.60 7.62 16.06
C GLN A 83 -18.60 6.45 16.05
N SER A 84 -18.92 5.35 15.35
CA SER A 84 -17.97 4.25 15.20
C SER A 84 -16.78 4.62 14.33
N ARG A 85 -16.97 5.40 13.25
CA ARG A 85 -15.89 5.87 12.37
C ARG A 85 -14.93 6.80 13.10
N LEU A 86 -15.44 7.72 13.93
CA LEU A 86 -14.60 8.57 14.77
C LEU A 86 -13.74 7.74 15.74
N ARG A 87 -14.29 6.68 16.34
CA ARG A 87 -13.53 5.79 17.22
C ARG A 87 -12.40 5.05 16.49
N TYR A 88 -12.56 4.71 15.21
CA TYR A 88 -11.46 4.16 14.41
C TYR A 88 -10.44 5.23 14.03
N ARG A 89 -10.89 6.41 13.58
CA ARG A 89 -10.05 7.55 13.17
C ARG A 89 -9.06 7.97 14.27
N TYR A 90 -9.54 8.04 15.51
CA TYR A 90 -8.73 8.49 16.64
C TYR A 90 -8.15 7.34 17.48
N GLY A 91 -8.19 6.10 16.98
CA GLY A 91 -7.55 4.95 17.63
C GLY A 91 -8.25 4.42 18.89
N PHE A 92 -9.47 4.87 19.22
CA PHE A 92 -10.27 4.37 20.34
C PHE A 92 -10.89 2.97 20.09
N LYS A 93 -10.83 2.46 18.86
CA LYS A 93 -11.29 1.11 18.51
C LYS A 93 -10.38 0.50 17.44
N GLU A 94 -9.88 -0.71 17.67
CA GLU A 94 -9.13 -1.49 16.66
C GLU A 94 -10.08 -1.96 15.54
N GLY A 95 -9.69 -1.78 14.28
CA GLY A 95 -10.46 -2.11 13.07
C GLY A 95 -10.96 -3.56 13.04
N LEU A 96 -12.28 -3.76 13.11
CA LEU A 96 -12.89 -5.09 12.91
C LEU A 96 -12.98 -5.39 11.41
N ALA A 97 -12.27 -6.41 10.92
CA ALA A 97 -12.27 -6.87 9.52
C ALA A 97 -13.68 -7.09 8.92
N LYS A 98 -14.69 -7.39 9.75
CA LYS A 98 -16.10 -7.49 9.31
C LYS A 98 -16.70 -6.16 8.82
N LEU A 99 -16.30 -5.02 9.40
CA LEU A 99 -16.77 -3.71 8.96
C LEU A 99 -16.14 -3.33 7.62
N VAL A 100 -14.83 -3.59 7.47
CA VAL A 100 -14.11 -3.41 6.20
C VAL A 100 -14.77 -4.24 5.10
N ARG A 101 -15.08 -5.52 5.32
CA ARG A 101 -15.79 -6.37 4.33
C ARG A 101 -17.19 -5.85 4.00
N ARG A 102 -17.93 -5.31 4.98
CA ARG A 102 -19.27 -4.76 4.76
C ARG A 102 -19.20 -3.47 3.95
N ASP A 103 -18.26 -2.59 4.27
CA ASP A 103 -18.04 -1.32 3.61
C ASP A 103 -17.46 -1.53 2.20
N LEU A 104 -16.57 -2.51 2.01
CA LEU A 104 -16.09 -2.93 0.69
C LEU A 104 -17.22 -3.50 -0.17
N ARG A 105 -18.09 -4.35 0.40
CA ARG A 105 -19.29 -4.86 -0.31
C ARG A 105 -20.30 -3.76 -0.59
N ALA A 106 -20.41 -2.75 0.25
CA ALA A 106 -21.25 -1.58 0.00
C ALA A 106 -20.66 -0.73 -1.12
N PHE A 107 -19.35 -0.48 -1.08
CA PHE A 107 -18.58 0.25 -2.09
C PHE A 107 -18.65 -0.44 -3.46
N VAL A 108 -18.38 -1.74 -3.52
CA VAL A 108 -18.47 -2.54 -4.77
C VAL A 108 -19.89 -2.57 -5.32
N ARG A 109 -20.92 -2.59 -4.47
CA ARG A 109 -22.31 -2.49 -4.91
C ARG A 109 -22.66 -1.10 -5.43
N GLN A 110 -22.16 -0.06 -4.77
CA GLN A 110 -22.38 1.34 -5.13
C GLN A 110 -21.66 1.72 -6.44
N HIS A 111 -20.47 1.18 -6.68
CA HIS A 111 -19.62 1.48 -7.85
C HIS A 111 -19.57 0.29 -8.83
N ARG A 112 -20.58 -0.58 -8.84
CA ARG A 112 -20.60 -1.82 -9.61
C ARG A 112 -20.34 -1.60 -11.10
N ASP A 113 -20.98 -0.59 -11.67
CA ASP A 113 -20.90 -0.33 -13.11
C ASP A 113 -19.56 0.29 -13.50
N GLU A 114 -18.98 1.13 -12.64
CA GLU A 114 -17.63 1.70 -12.79
C GLU A 114 -16.55 0.63 -12.65
N LEU A 115 -16.65 -0.24 -11.64
CA LEU A 115 -15.74 -1.37 -11.44
C LEU A 115 -15.86 -2.41 -12.57
N ALA A 116 -17.07 -2.64 -13.08
CA ALA A 116 -17.28 -3.50 -14.25
C ALA A 116 -16.75 -2.84 -15.54
N ALA A 117 -16.83 -1.52 -15.66
CA ALA A 117 -16.21 -0.78 -16.77
C ALA A 117 -14.69 -0.83 -16.68
N TRP A 118 -14.11 -0.66 -15.50
CA TRP A 118 -12.69 -0.81 -15.23
C TRP A 118 -12.19 -2.23 -15.51
N HIS A 119 -12.93 -3.27 -15.08
CA HIS A 119 -12.60 -4.66 -15.39
C HIS A 119 -12.70 -4.97 -16.89
N ARG A 120 -13.71 -4.44 -17.60
CA ARG A 120 -13.79 -4.55 -19.07
C ARG A 120 -12.68 -3.79 -19.77
N TYR A 121 -12.25 -2.66 -19.21
CA TYR A 121 -11.16 -1.84 -19.73
C TYR A 121 -9.81 -2.54 -19.54
N SER A 122 -9.52 -3.08 -18.37
CA SER A 122 -8.30 -3.87 -18.12
C SER A 122 -8.25 -5.14 -18.98
N GLN A 123 -9.39 -5.82 -19.16
CA GLN A 123 -9.53 -6.93 -20.12
C GLN A 123 -9.43 -6.49 -21.59
N ARG A 124 -9.58 -5.20 -21.92
CA ARG A 124 -9.31 -4.68 -23.28
C ARG A 124 -7.84 -4.29 -23.48
N MET A 125 -7.10 -4.03 -22.40
CA MET A 125 -5.67 -3.74 -22.44
C MET A 125 -4.80 -4.99 -22.57
N ALA A 126 -5.29 -6.16 -22.15
CA ALA A 126 -4.64 -7.44 -22.43
C ALA A 126 -4.58 -7.73 -23.94
N LYS A 127 -3.46 -8.25 -24.43
CA LYS A 127 -3.31 -8.60 -25.86
C LYS A 127 -4.32 -9.67 -26.22
N PHE A 128 -4.81 -9.64 -27.46
CA PHE A 128 -5.75 -10.66 -27.95
C PHE A 128 -5.28 -12.08 -27.66
N SER A 129 -4.00 -12.38 -27.89
CA SER A 129 -3.37 -13.67 -27.61
C SER A 129 -3.44 -14.10 -26.14
N GLU A 130 -3.38 -13.15 -25.20
CA GLU A 130 -3.48 -13.41 -23.76
C GLU A 130 -4.92 -13.70 -23.36
N ARG A 131 -5.87 -12.92 -23.92
CA ARG A 131 -7.31 -13.11 -23.66
C ARG A 131 -7.84 -14.45 -24.16
N ILE A 132 -7.25 -15.00 -25.22
CA ILE A 132 -7.63 -16.32 -25.75
C ILE A 132 -6.75 -17.46 -25.20
N GLY A 133 -5.88 -17.18 -24.21
CA GLY A 133 -5.03 -18.18 -23.55
C GLY A 133 -3.95 -18.79 -24.45
N ARG A 134 -3.56 -18.11 -25.54
CA ARG A 134 -2.51 -18.57 -26.48
C ARG A 134 -1.12 -18.02 -26.15
N ARG A 135 -1.06 -17.00 -25.31
CA ARG A 135 0.17 -16.46 -24.72
C ARG A 135 -0.13 -16.21 -23.25
N GLU A 136 0.76 -16.63 -22.37
CA GLU A 136 0.60 -16.33 -20.96
C GLU A 136 0.79 -14.83 -20.73
N PRO A 137 -0.09 -14.17 -19.96
CA PRO A 137 0.11 -12.80 -19.56
C PRO A 137 1.38 -12.68 -18.70
N ARG A 138 2.04 -11.52 -18.77
CA ARG A 138 3.20 -11.25 -17.92
C ARG A 138 2.78 -11.40 -16.45
N SER A 139 3.54 -12.18 -15.71
CA SER A 139 3.28 -12.49 -14.30
C SER A 139 4.47 -12.10 -13.42
N VAL A 140 5.70 -12.21 -13.94
CA VAL A 140 6.92 -11.89 -13.20
C VAL A 140 7.13 -10.37 -13.12
N LEU A 141 7.44 -9.91 -11.91
CA LEU A 141 7.82 -8.53 -11.66
C LEU A 141 9.27 -8.30 -12.12
N GLN A 142 9.52 -7.15 -12.74
CA GLN A 142 10.81 -6.75 -13.31
C GLN A 142 11.52 -5.79 -12.38
N ILE A 143 12.45 -6.32 -11.59
CA ILE A 143 13.26 -5.57 -10.62
C ILE A 143 14.68 -5.42 -11.17
N ASP A 144 15.37 -6.54 -11.37
CA ASP A 144 16.75 -6.55 -11.84
C ASP A 144 16.86 -6.35 -13.35
N GLU A 145 15.93 -6.95 -14.11
CA GLU A 145 15.94 -6.92 -15.57
C GLU A 145 14.63 -6.41 -16.18
N LEU A 146 14.74 -5.38 -17.01
CA LEU A 146 13.67 -4.89 -17.87
C LEU A 146 13.69 -5.58 -19.23
N ASP A 147 12.60 -6.22 -19.59
CA ASP A 147 12.37 -6.85 -20.89
C ASP A 147 12.21 -5.82 -22.01
N GLU A 148 12.43 -6.27 -23.25
CA GLU A 148 12.37 -5.41 -24.43
C GLU A 148 11.01 -4.69 -24.59
N PRO A 149 9.84 -5.34 -24.42
CA PRO A 149 8.56 -4.63 -24.46
C PRO A 149 8.44 -3.51 -23.43
N THR A 150 8.99 -3.68 -22.23
CA THR A 150 8.98 -2.68 -21.16
C THR A 150 9.89 -1.51 -21.49
N ARG A 151 11.10 -1.78 -21.97
CA ARG A 151 12.04 -0.75 -22.44
C ARG A 151 11.44 0.10 -23.57
N ASN A 152 10.74 -0.54 -24.49
CA ASN A 152 10.02 0.16 -25.55
C ASN A 152 8.90 1.06 -25.01
N ALA A 153 8.14 0.60 -24.02
CA ALA A 153 7.09 1.41 -23.38
C ALA A 153 7.68 2.64 -22.66
N ILE A 154 8.74 2.44 -21.88
CA ILE A 154 9.49 3.52 -21.22
C ILE A 154 9.97 4.54 -22.26
N TRP A 155 10.60 4.07 -23.34
CA TRP A 155 11.05 4.97 -24.41
C TRP A 155 9.90 5.74 -25.04
N ASN A 156 8.73 5.13 -25.26
CA ASN A 156 7.59 5.83 -25.85
C ASN A 156 7.06 6.96 -24.95
N VAL A 157 7.10 6.81 -23.63
CA VAL A 157 6.79 7.91 -22.69
C VAL A 157 7.85 9.01 -22.81
N THR A 158 9.14 8.64 -22.74
CA THR A 158 10.27 9.57 -22.89
C THR A 158 10.22 10.34 -24.23
N LEU A 159 9.80 9.67 -25.29
CA LEU A 159 9.66 10.23 -26.63
C LEU A 159 8.63 11.37 -26.67
N ARG A 160 7.47 11.18 -26.01
CA ARG A 160 6.44 12.23 -25.93
C ARG A 160 6.93 13.47 -25.20
N ILE A 161 7.72 13.26 -24.14
CA ILE A 161 8.38 14.36 -23.41
C ILE A 161 9.33 15.10 -24.35
N ARG A 162 10.19 14.38 -25.09
CA ARG A 162 11.08 15.01 -26.09
C ARG A 162 10.29 15.85 -27.09
N ASP A 163 9.28 15.27 -27.70
CA ASP A 163 8.51 15.91 -28.78
C ASP A 163 7.83 17.19 -28.28
N HIS A 164 7.36 17.21 -27.03
CA HIS A 164 6.83 18.41 -26.39
C HIS A 164 7.81 19.59 -26.43
N PHE A 165 9.10 19.36 -26.18
CA PHE A 165 10.11 20.43 -26.16
C PHE A 165 10.74 20.70 -27.53
N GLU A 166 10.89 19.69 -28.40
CA GLU A 166 11.55 19.86 -29.70
C GLU A 166 10.60 20.39 -30.79
N GLU A 167 9.33 20.01 -30.76
CA GLU A 167 8.33 20.42 -31.75
C GLU A 167 7.62 21.73 -31.38
N ALA A 168 7.89 22.27 -30.19
CA ALA A 168 7.32 23.53 -29.74
C ALA A 168 7.60 24.66 -30.74
N ALA A 169 6.54 25.33 -31.18
CA ALA A 169 6.64 26.53 -32.03
C ALA A 169 7.23 27.73 -31.26
N TYR A 170 7.15 27.72 -29.93
CA TYR A 170 7.57 28.80 -29.05
C TYR A 170 9.06 28.67 -28.66
N SER A 171 9.82 29.75 -28.84
CA SER A 171 11.28 29.75 -28.58
C SER A 171 11.65 29.48 -27.11
N GLY A 172 10.79 29.85 -26.16
CA GLY A 172 11.00 29.61 -24.73
C GLY A 172 11.01 28.13 -24.35
N LEU A 173 10.06 27.34 -24.88
CA LEU A 173 10.01 25.89 -24.65
C LEU A 173 11.24 25.18 -25.25
N ARG A 174 11.70 25.62 -26.42
CA ARG A 174 12.94 25.11 -27.02
C ARG A 174 14.18 25.40 -26.17
N GLN A 175 14.24 26.57 -25.53
CA GLN A 175 15.33 26.92 -24.62
C GLN A 175 15.30 26.06 -23.36
N GLN A 176 14.13 25.80 -22.80
CA GLN A 176 13.95 24.87 -21.68
C GLN A 176 14.38 23.45 -22.06
N GLY A 177 13.97 22.96 -23.23
CA GLY A 177 14.43 21.68 -23.78
C GLY A 177 15.96 21.59 -23.89
N ARG A 178 16.62 22.67 -24.32
CA ARG A 178 18.09 22.77 -24.33
C ARG A 178 18.69 22.72 -22.93
N SER A 179 18.06 23.35 -21.92
CA SER A 179 18.50 23.28 -20.54
C SER A 179 18.40 21.87 -19.97
N ILE A 180 17.30 21.16 -20.26
CA ILE A 180 17.11 19.76 -19.87
C ILE A 180 18.19 18.90 -20.52
N ALA A 181 18.44 19.07 -21.83
CA ALA A 181 19.47 18.32 -22.54
C ALA A 181 20.88 18.58 -22.01
N ALA A 182 21.26 19.83 -21.80
CA ALA A 182 22.55 20.17 -21.21
C ALA A 182 22.71 19.57 -19.81
N GLY A 183 21.66 19.61 -18.99
CA GLY A 183 21.66 19.01 -17.66
C GLY A 183 21.77 17.48 -17.69
N MET A 184 21.04 16.80 -18.59
CA MET A 184 21.15 15.35 -18.75
C MET A 184 22.56 14.97 -19.18
N TRP A 185 23.12 15.68 -20.16
CA TRP A 185 24.47 15.42 -20.67
C TRP A 185 25.57 15.61 -19.62
N SER A 186 25.60 16.79 -18.98
CA SER A 186 26.73 17.18 -18.13
C SER A 186 26.62 16.70 -16.68
N GLN A 187 25.41 16.55 -16.14
CA GLN A 187 25.22 16.23 -14.71
C GLN A 187 24.69 14.81 -14.47
N HIS A 188 24.03 14.19 -15.44
CA HIS A 188 23.55 12.81 -15.28
C HIS A 188 24.49 11.83 -16.01
N PHE A 189 24.84 12.09 -17.27
CA PHE A 189 25.85 11.29 -17.97
C PHE A 189 27.30 11.70 -17.67
N GLU A 190 27.50 12.80 -16.94
CA GLU A 190 28.82 13.33 -16.55
C GLU A 190 29.79 13.56 -17.73
N LEU A 191 29.25 13.97 -18.88
CA LEU A 191 30.02 14.18 -20.10
C LEU A 191 30.40 15.66 -20.32
N PRO A 192 31.54 15.93 -20.99
CA PRO A 192 31.93 17.29 -21.36
C PRO A 192 30.86 17.98 -22.23
N LEU A 193 30.40 19.16 -21.82
CA LEU A 193 29.25 19.82 -22.45
C LEU A 193 29.53 20.23 -23.91
N ASP A 194 30.78 20.50 -24.25
CA ASP A 194 31.23 20.82 -25.61
C ASP A 194 31.11 19.62 -26.57
N GLU A 195 31.12 18.38 -26.06
CA GLU A 195 30.92 17.17 -26.87
C GLU A 195 29.44 16.89 -27.20
N MET A 196 28.49 17.52 -26.50
CA MET A 196 27.06 17.28 -26.74
C MET A 196 26.65 17.66 -28.17
N GLY A 197 27.15 18.80 -28.66
CA GLY A 197 26.78 19.38 -29.95
C GLY A 197 25.33 19.87 -30.01
N SER A 198 24.35 18.96 -29.98
CA SER A 198 22.91 19.25 -30.09
C SER A 198 22.06 18.41 -29.12
N ASN A 199 20.82 18.84 -28.89
CA ASN A 199 19.85 18.10 -28.08
C ASN A 199 19.59 16.69 -28.64
N GLN A 200 19.65 16.52 -29.96
CA GLN A 200 19.44 15.22 -30.62
C GLN A 200 20.50 14.20 -30.24
N THR A 201 21.75 14.63 -29.99
CA THR A 201 22.80 13.74 -29.49
C THR A 201 22.47 13.25 -28.08
N MET A 202 22.00 14.14 -27.21
CA MET A 202 21.54 13.79 -25.86
C MET A 202 20.39 12.79 -25.90
N TRP A 203 19.33 13.06 -26.67
CA TRP A 203 18.19 12.16 -26.80
C TRP A 203 18.54 10.81 -27.42
N ARG A 204 19.51 10.77 -28.34
CA ARG A 204 20.04 9.51 -28.87
C ARG A 204 20.71 8.69 -27.78
N ARG A 205 21.50 9.33 -26.90
CA ARG A 205 22.12 8.67 -25.77
C ARG A 205 21.09 8.13 -24.78
N VAL A 206 20.09 8.94 -24.40
CA VAL A 206 18.97 8.48 -23.56
C VAL A 206 18.25 7.29 -24.18
N ARG A 207 18.00 7.32 -25.50
CA ARG A 207 17.40 6.20 -26.23
C ARG A 207 18.27 4.93 -26.16
N GLU A 208 19.57 5.07 -26.37
CA GLU A 208 20.51 3.95 -26.31
C GLU A 208 20.58 3.36 -24.90
N THR A 209 20.61 4.21 -23.86
CA THR A 209 20.53 3.79 -22.47
C THR A 209 19.25 3.01 -22.21
N ILE A 210 18.07 3.55 -22.55
CA ILE A 210 16.79 2.87 -22.29
C ILE A 210 16.68 1.52 -23.01
N LEU A 211 17.08 1.47 -24.29
CA LEU A 211 16.88 0.29 -25.12
C LEU A 211 17.96 -0.79 -24.97
N LYS A 212 19.17 -0.43 -24.51
CA LYS A 212 20.33 -1.34 -24.51
C LYS A 212 21.18 -1.31 -23.24
N GLY A 213 21.04 -0.30 -22.39
CA GLY A 213 21.79 -0.16 -21.15
C GLY A 213 21.32 -1.12 -20.06
N ASP A 214 22.02 -1.11 -18.94
CA ASP A 214 21.58 -1.84 -17.75
C ASP A 214 20.22 -1.32 -17.27
N SER A 215 19.42 -2.16 -16.60
CA SER A 215 18.11 -1.75 -16.10
C SER A 215 18.21 -0.58 -15.12
N LEU A 216 19.24 -0.54 -14.27
CA LEU A 216 19.47 0.57 -13.35
C LEU A 216 19.80 1.86 -14.11
N ASP A 217 20.63 1.78 -15.16
CA ASP A 217 20.92 2.95 -16.01
C ASP A 217 19.63 3.49 -16.68
N VAL A 218 18.68 2.61 -17.04
CA VAL A 218 17.37 3.02 -17.57
C VAL A 218 16.60 3.80 -16.52
N LEU A 219 16.51 3.27 -15.30
CA LEU A 219 15.77 3.89 -14.20
C LEU A 219 16.40 5.24 -13.81
N ASP A 220 17.73 5.30 -13.70
CA ASP A 220 18.47 6.54 -13.43
C ASP A 220 18.25 7.59 -14.52
N ALA A 221 18.18 7.17 -15.79
CA ALA A 221 17.92 8.08 -16.90
C ALA A 221 16.50 8.67 -16.86
N VAL A 222 15.50 7.87 -16.46
CA VAL A 222 14.12 8.33 -16.32
C VAL A 222 13.96 9.23 -15.09
N ASP A 223 14.52 8.85 -13.94
CA ASP A 223 14.51 9.65 -12.71
C ASP A 223 15.26 10.98 -12.90
N GLY A 224 16.43 10.93 -13.52
CA GLY A 224 17.22 12.11 -13.87
C GLY A 224 16.48 13.06 -14.82
N LEU A 225 15.67 12.52 -15.74
CA LEU A 225 14.83 13.32 -16.62
C LEU A 225 13.69 14.01 -15.84
N ILE A 226 12.94 13.26 -15.02
CA ILE A 226 11.86 13.80 -14.19
C ILE A 226 12.38 14.90 -13.25
N THR A 227 13.49 14.65 -12.56
CA THR A 227 14.15 15.63 -11.68
C THR A 227 14.43 16.97 -12.38
N ARG A 228 14.77 16.93 -13.66
CA ARG A 228 15.04 18.15 -14.46
C ARG A 228 13.76 18.81 -14.95
N LEU A 229 12.74 18.04 -15.31
CA LEU A 229 11.43 18.57 -15.70
C LEU A 229 10.75 19.33 -14.56
N VAL A 230 10.92 18.90 -13.30
CA VAL A 230 10.40 19.60 -12.10
C VAL A 230 10.80 21.07 -12.06
N LYS A 231 12.00 21.40 -12.54
CA LYS A 231 12.54 22.76 -12.53
C LYS A 231 11.95 23.65 -13.63
N VAL A 232 11.19 23.08 -14.55
CA VAL A 232 10.75 23.73 -15.79
C VAL A 232 9.23 23.86 -15.82
N GLU A 233 8.48 22.78 -15.62
CA GLU A 233 7.03 22.78 -15.81
C GLU A 233 6.31 21.69 -15.02
N ALA A 234 5.66 22.07 -13.91
CA ALA A 234 5.02 21.13 -12.98
C ALA A 234 3.90 20.28 -13.61
N ASN A 235 3.11 20.85 -14.53
CA ASN A 235 1.97 20.13 -15.13
C ASN A 235 2.42 19.00 -16.07
N ILE A 236 3.52 19.19 -16.80
CA ILE A 236 4.10 18.16 -17.68
C ILE A 236 4.69 17.03 -16.85
N VAL A 237 5.31 17.36 -15.72
CA VAL A 237 5.87 16.38 -14.79
C VAL A 237 4.79 15.46 -14.27
N ASP A 238 3.65 16.00 -13.83
CA ASP A 238 2.59 15.18 -13.25
C ASP A 238 1.95 14.24 -14.29
N ASP A 239 1.79 14.70 -15.55
CA ASP A 239 1.32 13.86 -16.66
C ASP A 239 2.34 12.77 -17.04
N ALA A 240 3.63 13.12 -17.11
CA ALA A 240 4.72 12.19 -17.40
C ALA A 240 4.84 11.11 -16.30
N VAL A 241 4.82 11.52 -15.02
CA VAL A 241 4.86 10.62 -13.86
C VAL A 241 3.65 9.68 -13.86
N GLY A 242 2.45 10.20 -14.11
CA GLY A 242 1.24 9.38 -14.22
C GLY A 242 1.35 8.34 -15.35
N THR A 243 1.89 8.75 -16.49
CA THR A 243 2.08 7.85 -17.63
C THR A 243 3.16 6.79 -17.35
N TYR A 244 4.33 7.17 -16.81
CA TYR A 244 5.35 6.19 -16.41
C TYR A 244 4.82 5.18 -15.40
N ASN A 245 4.09 5.64 -14.36
CA ASN A 245 3.50 4.74 -13.37
C ASN A 245 2.47 3.78 -13.99
N SER A 246 1.67 4.25 -14.94
CA SER A 246 0.73 3.40 -15.68
C SER A 246 1.46 2.33 -16.51
N GLU A 247 2.55 2.69 -17.19
CA GLU A 247 3.35 1.72 -17.93
C GLU A 247 4.07 0.75 -16.98
N PHE A 248 4.66 1.24 -15.88
CA PHE A 248 5.29 0.41 -14.87
C PHE A 248 4.31 -0.58 -14.23
N GLU A 249 3.06 -0.19 -14.00
CA GLU A 249 2.01 -1.10 -13.54
C GLU A 249 1.62 -2.11 -14.61
N HIS A 250 1.36 -1.66 -15.84
CA HIS A 250 0.99 -2.55 -16.94
C HIS A 250 2.08 -3.60 -17.25
N TYR A 251 3.35 -3.18 -17.16
CA TYR A 251 4.49 -4.02 -17.44
C TYR A 251 5.06 -4.73 -16.20
N LEU A 252 4.44 -4.61 -15.02
CA LEU A 252 4.94 -5.22 -13.77
C LEU A 252 6.38 -4.83 -13.45
N VAL A 253 6.74 -3.56 -13.57
CA VAL A 253 8.04 -3.03 -13.14
C VAL A 253 8.04 -2.85 -11.62
N GLY A 254 9.15 -3.17 -10.96
CA GLY A 254 9.29 -3.09 -9.50
C GLY A 254 9.56 -1.68 -8.95
N TYR A 255 9.23 -0.61 -9.68
CA TYR A 255 9.52 0.79 -9.29
C TYR A 255 8.35 1.71 -9.64
N ARG A 256 8.14 2.80 -8.89
CA ARG A 256 7.11 3.83 -9.12
C ARG A 256 7.61 5.20 -8.71
N PHE A 257 7.09 6.22 -9.36
CA PHE A 257 7.24 7.59 -8.91
C PHE A 257 6.28 7.90 -7.77
N VAL A 258 6.82 8.32 -6.62
CA VAL A 258 6.08 8.85 -5.46
C VAL A 258 6.67 10.23 -5.15
N ASP A 259 5.81 11.24 -5.08
CA ASP A 259 6.24 12.65 -4.95
C ASP A 259 7.32 13.07 -5.97
N ARG A 260 7.20 12.54 -7.21
CA ARG A 260 8.11 12.77 -8.34
C ARG A 260 9.52 12.17 -8.17
N GLU A 261 9.72 11.33 -7.17
CA GLU A 261 10.95 10.55 -6.98
C GLU A 261 10.69 9.07 -7.32
N LEU A 262 11.60 8.44 -8.04
CA LEU A 262 11.50 7.02 -8.36
C LEU A 262 11.90 6.17 -7.16
N VAL A 263 11.00 5.32 -6.69
CA VAL A 263 11.24 4.41 -5.57
C VAL A 263 10.95 2.96 -5.96
N PRO A 264 11.67 1.97 -5.42
CA PRO A 264 11.27 0.57 -5.52
C PRO A 264 9.86 0.36 -4.93
N VAL A 265 9.06 -0.46 -5.59
CA VAL A 265 7.74 -0.93 -5.16
C VAL A 265 7.79 -2.38 -4.71
N THR A 266 8.83 -3.12 -5.08
CA THR A 266 9.20 -4.32 -4.33
C THR A 266 10.13 -3.98 -3.20
N ASP A 267 9.75 -4.52 -2.06
CA ASP A 267 10.30 -4.23 -0.77
C ASP A 267 11.60 -5.05 -0.62
N GLU A 268 12.76 -4.45 -0.91
CA GLU A 268 14.07 -5.06 -0.60
C GLU A 268 14.12 -5.52 0.87
N THR A 269 13.38 -4.85 1.76
CA THR A 269 13.18 -5.25 3.15
C THR A 269 12.41 -6.57 3.26
N GLU A 270 11.40 -6.81 2.44
CA GLU A 270 10.67 -8.08 2.38
C GLU A 270 11.57 -9.22 1.92
N VAL A 271 12.31 -9.00 0.83
CA VAL A 271 13.27 -9.98 0.29
C VAL A 271 14.35 -10.27 1.33
N THR A 272 14.98 -9.23 1.88
CA THR A 272 16.00 -9.36 2.93
C THR A 272 15.46 -10.08 4.15
N ALA A 273 14.23 -9.77 4.60
CA ALA A 273 13.63 -10.44 5.74
C ALA A 273 13.46 -11.95 5.49
N ILE A 274 13.03 -12.33 4.29
CA ILE A 274 12.87 -13.74 3.91
C ILE A 274 14.24 -14.44 3.81
N GLU A 275 15.22 -13.83 3.14
CA GLU A 275 16.55 -14.40 2.96
C GLU A 275 17.28 -14.60 4.29
N GLU A 276 17.27 -13.59 5.18
CA GLU A 276 17.81 -13.70 6.54
C GLU A 276 17.13 -14.84 7.32
N ALA A 277 15.81 -14.99 7.22
CA ALA A 277 15.05 -15.99 7.97
C ALA A 277 15.30 -17.41 7.48
N VAL A 278 15.39 -17.60 6.15
CA VAL A 278 15.77 -18.85 5.51
C VAL A 278 17.23 -19.21 5.84
N GLY A 279 18.09 -18.20 5.96
CA GLY A 279 19.50 -18.32 6.33
C GLY A 279 19.76 -18.75 7.78
N THR A 280 18.75 -18.71 8.67
CA THR A 280 18.91 -19.13 10.07
C THR A 280 19.33 -20.60 10.20
N ASP A 281 20.10 -20.93 11.24
CA ASP A 281 20.52 -22.30 11.56
C ASP A 281 19.39 -23.18 12.12
N LEU A 282 18.13 -22.76 11.96
CA LEU A 282 16.94 -23.45 12.46
C LEU A 282 16.32 -24.29 11.32
N PRO A 283 16.52 -25.62 11.29
CA PRO A 283 16.10 -26.44 10.15
C PRO A 283 14.59 -26.42 9.92
N GLY A 284 13.80 -26.34 11.00
CA GLY A 284 12.34 -26.26 10.92
C GLY A 284 11.85 -24.95 10.29
N VAL A 285 12.46 -23.83 10.65
CA VAL A 285 12.17 -22.51 10.06
C VAL A 285 12.49 -22.54 8.56
N ARG A 286 13.71 -22.93 8.21
CA ARG A 286 14.19 -23.00 6.83
C ARG A 286 13.29 -23.85 5.96
N LEU A 287 12.92 -25.04 6.44
CA LEU A 287 12.04 -25.98 5.72
C LEU A 287 10.69 -25.34 5.40
N HIS A 288 10.04 -24.72 6.39
CA HIS A 288 8.71 -24.16 6.23
C HIS A 288 8.71 -22.90 5.35
N LEU A 289 9.71 -22.01 5.50
CA LEU A 289 9.81 -20.82 4.65
C LEU A 289 10.14 -21.17 3.19
N GLN A 290 11.02 -22.15 2.94
CA GLN A 290 11.31 -22.63 1.58
C GLN A 290 10.10 -23.28 0.91
N ARG A 291 9.25 -23.97 1.68
CA ARG A 291 7.97 -24.50 1.20
C ARG A 291 6.98 -23.39 0.89
N ALA A 292 6.84 -22.41 1.78
CA ALA A 292 5.99 -21.25 1.56
C ALA A 292 6.40 -20.48 0.29
N LEU A 293 7.70 -20.28 0.08
CA LEU A 293 8.25 -19.67 -1.14
C LEU A 293 7.94 -20.48 -2.39
N SER A 294 8.19 -21.80 -2.36
CA SER A 294 7.87 -22.68 -3.49
C SER A 294 6.38 -22.66 -3.84
N LEU A 295 5.50 -22.62 -2.84
CA LEU A 295 4.05 -22.55 -3.01
C LEU A 295 3.58 -21.18 -3.54
N LEU A 296 4.24 -20.09 -3.14
CA LEU A 296 3.95 -18.74 -3.63
C LEU A 296 4.44 -18.55 -5.07
N ALA A 297 5.55 -19.19 -5.44
CA ALA A 297 6.12 -19.15 -6.78
C ALA A 297 5.32 -19.99 -7.81
N ASP A 298 4.56 -21.00 -7.37
CA ASP A 298 3.72 -21.84 -8.25
C ASP A 298 2.44 -21.11 -8.67
N ARG A 299 2.56 -20.28 -9.71
CA ARG A 299 1.44 -19.53 -10.28
C ARG A 299 0.49 -20.38 -11.13
N GLY A 300 0.91 -21.59 -11.52
CA GLY A 300 0.09 -22.53 -12.30
C GLY A 300 -0.95 -23.26 -11.44
N ASN A 301 -0.69 -23.38 -10.15
CA ASN A 301 -1.59 -23.95 -9.16
C ASN A 301 -1.47 -23.20 -7.81
N PRO A 302 -2.03 -21.97 -7.72
CA PRO A 302 -1.84 -21.10 -6.57
C PRO A 302 -2.46 -21.70 -5.31
N GLN A 303 -1.65 -21.87 -4.28
CA GLN A 303 -2.03 -22.47 -2.99
C GLN A 303 -1.75 -21.48 -1.85
N TYR A 304 -2.32 -20.27 -1.96
CA TYR A 304 -2.06 -19.14 -1.06
C TYR A 304 -2.42 -19.43 0.40
N ALA A 305 -3.47 -20.22 0.66
CA ALA A 305 -3.79 -20.67 2.00
C ALA A 305 -2.66 -21.53 2.61
N LYS A 306 -2.00 -22.35 1.79
CA LYS A 306 -0.84 -23.15 2.21
C LYS A 306 0.41 -22.30 2.41
N VAL A 307 0.59 -21.22 1.65
CA VAL A 307 1.66 -20.25 1.90
C VAL A 307 1.53 -19.69 3.32
N VAL A 308 0.35 -19.17 3.68
CA VAL A 308 0.07 -18.67 5.04
C VAL A 308 0.33 -19.75 6.10
N HIS A 309 -0.11 -20.98 5.84
CA HIS A 309 0.07 -22.12 6.74
C HIS A 309 1.56 -22.40 7.04
N GLU A 310 2.37 -22.51 6.00
CA GLU A 310 3.81 -22.77 6.13
C GLU A 310 4.53 -21.58 6.77
N SER A 311 4.14 -20.33 6.46
CA SER A 311 4.69 -19.14 7.11
C SER A 311 4.44 -19.11 8.62
N VAL A 312 3.28 -19.58 9.11
CA VAL A 312 3.03 -19.69 10.56
C VAL A 312 3.75 -20.89 11.17
N ASN A 313 3.85 -22.02 10.46
CA ASN A 313 4.65 -23.17 10.91
C ASN A 313 6.11 -22.78 11.16
N ALA A 314 6.68 -21.89 10.35
CA ALA A 314 8.03 -21.38 10.55
C ALA A 314 8.17 -20.63 11.89
N VAL A 315 7.21 -19.75 12.20
CA VAL A 315 7.18 -19.02 13.49
C VAL A 315 7.04 -19.98 14.66
N GLU A 316 6.18 -20.98 14.55
CA GLU A 316 6.02 -22.00 15.59
C GLU A 316 7.30 -22.81 15.81
N ALA A 317 7.99 -23.17 14.73
CA ALA A 317 9.27 -23.86 14.81
C ALA A 317 10.31 -22.99 15.57
N ALA A 318 10.40 -21.70 15.25
CA ALA A 318 11.31 -20.77 15.93
C ALA A 318 10.98 -20.61 17.42
N VAL A 319 9.71 -20.36 17.76
CA VAL A 319 9.28 -20.19 19.16
C VAL A 319 9.45 -21.47 19.96
N ARG A 320 9.11 -22.63 19.38
CA ARG A 320 9.32 -23.94 20.03
C ARG A 320 10.80 -24.18 20.32
N GLU A 321 11.68 -23.87 19.37
CA GLU A 321 13.12 -24.00 19.58
C GLU A 321 13.62 -23.14 20.74
N MET A 322 13.14 -21.89 20.86
CA MET A 322 13.57 -20.98 21.92
C MET A 322 13.01 -21.32 23.29
N THR A 323 11.81 -21.90 23.35
CA THR A 323 11.04 -22.01 24.61
C THR A 323 10.72 -23.43 25.06
N GLY A 324 10.88 -24.42 24.17
CA GLY A 324 10.44 -25.80 24.37
C GLY A 324 8.91 -25.98 24.38
N LYS A 325 8.12 -24.94 24.09
CA LYS A 325 6.64 -25.01 24.09
C LYS A 325 6.09 -25.41 22.73
N ASN A 326 5.15 -26.35 22.74
CA ASN A 326 4.51 -26.85 21.51
C ASN A 326 3.31 -26.01 21.06
N VAL A 327 2.80 -25.13 21.93
CA VAL A 327 1.69 -24.22 21.62
C VAL A 327 2.26 -22.81 21.49
N LEU A 328 2.03 -22.15 20.35
CA LEU A 328 2.60 -20.83 20.05
C LEU A 328 2.30 -19.80 21.15
N SER A 329 1.05 -19.70 21.59
CA SER A 329 0.65 -18.73 22.64
C SER A 329 1.28 -19.02 24.00
N GLU A 330 1.60 -20.27 24.31
CA GLU A 330 2.37 -20.63 25.51
C GLU A 330 3.85 -20.25 25.35
N GLY A 331 4.42 -20.49 24.17
CA GLY A 331 5.78 -20.09 23.85
C GLY A 331 5.98 -18.57 23.89
N LEU A 332 5.03 -17.79 23.37
CA LEU A 332 5.10 -16.33 23.43
C LEU A 332 5.06 -15.79 24.87
N LYS A 333 4.29 -16.42 25.77
CA LYS A 333 4.31 -16.09 27.22
C LYS A 333 5.62 -16.50 27.88
N GLU A 334 6.19 -17.62 27.45
CA GLU A 334 7.48 -18.09 27.96
C GLU A 334 8.62 -17.17 27.53
N LEU A 335 8.59 -16.60 26.31
CA LEU A 335 9.56 -15.57 25.89
C LEU A 335 9.54 -14.35 26.82
N GLU A 336 8.35 -13.85 27.16
CA GLU A 336 8.19 -12.75 28.12
C GLU A 336 8.74 -13.12 29.51
N ARG A 337 8.46 -14.35 29.97
CA ARG A 337 8.92 -14.86 31.28
C ARG A 337 10.44 -15.03 31.37
N GLN A 338 11.09 -15.41 30.27
CA GLN A 338 12.55 -15.61 30.21
C GLN A 338 13.34 -14.30 30.18
N GLY A 339 12.67 -13.15 30.20
CA GLY A 339 13.32 -11.84 30.29
C GLY A 339 13.73 -11.25 28.94
N TYR A 340 13.29 -11.85 27.83
CA TYR A 340 13.38 -11.17 26.54
C TYR A 340 12.50 -9.91 26.59
N ASN A 341 13.00 -8.78 26.08
CA ASN A 341 12.34 -7.47 26.16
C ASN A 341 11.11 -7.37 25.24
N VAL A 342 10.10 -8.19 25.51
CA VAL A 342 8.85 -8.29 24.77
C VAL A 342 7.76 -7.70 25.65
N HIS A 343 7.31 -6.50 25.32
CA HIS A 343 6.20 -5.85 26.03
C HIS A 343 4.91 -6.68 25.89
N GLY A 344 4.14 -6.86 26.97
CA GLY A 344 2.94 -7.70 26.98
C GLY A 344 1.87 -7.31 25.94
N ALA A 345 1.81 -6.03 25.54
CA ALA A 345 0.94 -5.58 24.44
C ALA A 345 1.40 -6.11 23.07
N LEU A 346 2.71 -6.13 22.82
CA LEU A 346 3.30 -6.68 21.60
C LEU A 346 3.07 -8.19 21.53
N ARG A 347 3.30 -8.92 22.64
CA ARG A 347 2.95 -10.33 22.79
C ARG A 347 1.47 -10.59 22.49
N GLY A 348 0.58 -9.75 23.03
CA GLY A 348 -0.85 -9.83 22.77
C GLY A 348 -1.22 -9.60 21.30
N GLY A 349 -0.45 -8.75 20.60
CA GLY A 349 -0.55 -8.56 19.15
C GLY A 349 -0.20 -9.84 18.38
N TRP A 350 0.93 -10.47 18.70
CA TRP A 350 1.34 -11.73 18.07
C TRP A 350 0.37 -12.88 18.34
N ASP A 351 -0.12 -13.01 19.57
CA ASP A 351 -1.17 -13.99 19.93
C ASP A 351 -2.41 -13.84 19.04
N LYS A 352 -2.89 -12.61 18.84
CA LYS A 352 -4.05 -12.33 17.98
C LYS A 352 -3.74 -12.60 16.51
N LEU A 353 -2.56 -12.14 16.04
CA LEU A 353 -2.15 -12.25 14.64
C LEU A 353 -1.99 -13.72 14.23
N TYR A 354 -1.26 -14.52 14.99
CA TYR A 354 -1.09 -15.93 14.66
C TYR A 354 -2.32 -16.77 15.06
N GLY A 355 -3.07 -16.32 16.08
CA GLY A 355 -4.38 -16.88 16.44
C GLY A 355 -5.44 -16.77 15.33
N TYR A 356 -5.30 -15.79 14.42
CA TYR A 356 -6.09 -15.69 13.18
C TYR A 356 -6.03 -16.97 12.34
N THR A 357 -4.88 -17.65 12.37
CA THR A 357 -4.67 -18.87 11.57
C THR A 357 -5.11 -20.15 12.29
N SER A 358 -5.30 -20.12 13.63
CA SER A 358 -5.47 -21.33 14.47
C SER A 358 -6.89 -21.60 14.99
N ASN A 359 -7.74 -20.58 15.18
CA ASN A 359 -9.09 -20.80 15.74
C ASN A 359 -9.97 -21.58 14.75
N ALA A 360 -10.91 -22.39 15.26
CA ALA A 360 -11.70 -23.41 14.54
C ALA A 360 -12.58 -22.94 13.33
N ALA A 361 -12.40 -21.71 12.85
CA ALA A 361 -12.94 -21.17 11.59
C ALA A 361 -11.84 -20.49 10.72
N GLY A 362 -10.57 -20.73 11.04
CA GLY A 362 -9.37 -20.18 10.40
C GLY A 362 -8.56 -21.24 9.67
N ILE A 363 -7.62 -20.74 8.85
CA ILE A 363 -6.91 -21.38 7.74
C ILE A 363 -6.33 -22.78 8.07
N ARG A 364 -6.02 -23.10 9.33
CA ARG A 364 -5.39 -24.39 9.70
C ARG A 364 -6.29 -25.62 9.85
N HIS A 365 -7.59 -25.47 10.12
CA HIS A 365 -8.37 -26.64 10.57
C HIS A 365 -9.67 -26.94 9.84
N ALA A 366 -10.20 -26.05 9.01
CA ALA A 366 -11.44 -26.35 8.30
C ALA A 366 -11.49 -25.60 6.97
N ILE A 367 -11.41 -26.34 5.86
CA ILE A 367 -12.21 -26.07 4.65
C ILE A 367 -12.22 -24.57 4.26
N VAL A 368 -11.07 -23.88 4.35
CA VAL A 368 -10.90 -22.57 3.74
C VAL A 368 -10.55 -22.89 2.30
N ARG A 369 -11.47 -22.59 1.38
CA ARG A 369 -11.20 -22.74 -0.05
C ARG A 369 -10.04 -21.80 -0.38
N ASP A 370 -9.12 -22.21 -1.24
CA ASP A 370 -8.02 -21.36 -1.73
C ASP A 370 -8.54 -19.98 -2.22
N GLU A 371 -9.82 -19.92 -2.64
CA GLU A 371 -10.58 -18.74 -3.05
C GLU A 371 -10.67 -17.59 -2.00
N GLU A 372 -10.40 -17.82 -0.71
CA GLU A 372 -10.52 -16.80 0.36
C GLU A 372 -9.20 -16.13 0.77
N VAL A 373 -8.06 -16.68 0.34
CA VAL A 373 -6.72 -16.12 0.62
C VAL A 373 -6.11 -15.70 -0.70
N ASP A 374 -5.88 -14.40 -0.87
CA ASP A 374 -5.23 -13.86 -2.07
C ASP A 374 -3.70 -13.80 -1.91
N GLU A 375 -3.02 -13.55 -3.03
CA GLU A 375 -1.56 -13.44 -3.10
C GLU A 375 -1.01 -12.36 -2.15
N ALA A 376 -1.73 -11.25 -2.01
CA ALA A 376 -1.34 -10.15 -1.12
C ALA A 376 -1.32 -10.60 0.35
N LEU A 377 -2.36 -11.30 0.80
CA LEU A 377 -2.42 -11.84 2.17
C LEU A 377 -1.37 -12.93 2.39
N ALA A 378 -1.15 -13.81 1.41
CA ALA A 378 -0.10 -14.83 1.48
C ALA A 378 1.30 -14.22 1.57
N SER A 379 1.60 -13.21 0.75
CA SER A 379 2.86 -12.48 0.75
C SER A 379 3.08 -11.75 2.08
N TYR A 380 2.05 -11.06 2.59
CA TYR A 380 2.08 -10.43 3.90
C TYR A 380 2.48 -11.41 5.02
N PHE A 381 1.86 -12.59 5.06
CA PHE A 381 2.19 -13.60 6.09
C PHE A 381 3.59 -14.19 5.91
N LEU A 382 4.05 -14.40 4.68
CA LEU A 382 5.42 -14.86 4.41
C LEU A 382 6.46 -13.84 4.92
N VAL A 383 6.28 -12.57 4.57
CA VAL A 383 7.16 -11.48 4.98
C VAL A 383 7.16 -11.31 6.49
N THR A 384 5.98 -11.11 7.08
CA THR A 384 5.88 -10.78 8.52
C THR A 384 6.33 -11.93 9.41
N SER A 385 6.07 -13.19 9.02
CA SER A 385 6.64 -14.35 9.69
C SER A 385 8.17 -14.39 9.59
N SER A 386 8.74 -14.07 8.42
CA SER A 386 10.19 -14.05 8.22
C SER A 386 10.84 -12.95 9.07
N ALA A 387 10.29 -11.74 9.07
CA ALA A 387 10.74 -10.65 9.93
C ALA A 387 10.66 -11.01 11.42
N PHE A 388 9.60 -11.71 11.84
CA PHE A 388 9.46 -12.15 13.23
C PHE A 388 10.50 -13.21 13.62
N VAL A 389 10.76 -14.18 12.75
CA VAL A 389 11.84 -15.16 12.93
C VAL A 389 13.19 -14.47 13.10
N ASN A 390 13.50 -13.47 12.27
CA ASN A 390 14.76 -12.72 12.37
C ASN A 390 14.87 -11.96 13.69
N PHE A 391 13.78 -11.33 14.13
CA PHE A 391 13.71 -10.70 15.44
C PHE A 391 14.02 -11.71 16.56
N LEU A 392 13.38 -12.89 16.54
CA LEU A 392 13.62 -13.95 17.51
C LEU A 392 15.07 -14.44 17.51
N ALA A 393 15.68 -14.60 16.33
CA ALA A 393 17.08 -14.98 16.20
C ALA A 393 18.03 -13.92 16.80
N LYS A 394 17.77 -12.63 16.53
CA LYS A 394 18.55 -11.50 17.09
C LYS A 394 18.42 -11.44 18.62
N VAL A 395 17.21 -11.68 19.13
CA VAL A 395 16.91 -11.73 20.57
C VAL A 395 17.61 -12.91 21.25
N LYS A 396 17.63 -14.10 20.62
CA LYS A 396 18.38 -15.27 21.10
C LYS A 396 19.89 -15.02 21.15
N ALA A 397 20.45 -14.34 20.15
CA ALA A 397 21.88 -14.06 20.07
C ALA A 397 22.36 -13.00 21.09
N ALA A 398 21.44 -12.14 21.56
CA ALA A 398 21.74 -11.08 22.53
C ALA A 398 21.67 -11.55 24.00
N THR A 399 21.32 -12.81 24.25
CA THR A 399 21.13 -13.42 25.58
C THR A 399 22.09 -14.58 25.74
#